data_AF-A3WYL5-F1
#
_entry.id   AF-A3WYL5-F1
#
_cell.length_a   1.000
_cell.length_b   1.000
_cell.length_c   1.000
_cell.angle_alpha   90.00
_cell.angle_beta   90.00
_cell.angle_gamma   90.00
#
_symmetry.space_group_name_H-M   'P 1'
#
loop_
_entity.id
_entity.type
_entity.pdbx_description
1 polymer ?
#
loop_
_entity_poly.entity_id
_entity_poly.type
_entity_poly.pdbx_seq_one_letter_code
_entity_poly.pdbx_strand_id
1 'polypeptide(L)'
;MTAKDAAKETKPSTVVVNDPDDLKGALKNIGGSRSDHWNNILANQAVQALWLKNSSLDEKDRQYAATVAALAGIGPKDELEGMMAAQLIAAHNAAMECYRRAMIGEQTFEGRRENLAQANKLSRTYAALLEALNRHRGKGQQKVTVEHVHVHPGGKAVVGMVATRSGQPGGGDASKIEERPYAKQIAHAPEPALPRPDAGRDAVPVARDGERALPDARRQVAGRGQRE
;
A
#
# COMPACT_ATOMS: atom_id res chain seq x y z
N MET A 1 -40.74 -3.77 -47.04
CA MET A 1 -40.82 -2.72 -46.00
C MET A 1 -39.61 -2.87 -45.12
N THR A 2 -38.55 -2.09 -45.36
CA THR A 2 -37.32 -2.09 -44.58
C THR A 2 -37.37 -0.92 -43.60
N ALA A 3 -37.39 -1.23 -42.30
CA ALA A 3 -37.36 -0.23 -41.24
C ALA A 3 -35.97 0.41 -41.18
N LYS A 4 -35.96 1.74 -41.16
CA LYS A 4 -34.76 2.58 -41.10
C LYS A 4 -34.44 2.81 -39.62
N ASP A 5 -33.33 2.26 -39.14
CA ASP A 5 -32.84 2.52 -37.78
C ASP A 5 -32.48 4.01 -37.66
N ALA A 6 -33.20 4.71 -36.79
CA ALA A 6 -32.92 6.10 -36.44
C ALA A 6 -31.77 6.14 -35.43
N ALA A 7 -30.63 6.68 -35.86
CA ALA A 7 -29.49 6.93 -34.99
C ALA A 7 -29.90 7.87 -33.84
N LYS A 8 -29.73 7.40 -32.59
CA LYS A 8 -29.91 8.23 -31.39
C LYS A 8 -28.86 9.34 -31.38
N GLU A 9 -29.31 10.58 -31.50
CA GLU A 9 -28.48 11.78 -31.26
C GLU A 9 -27.97 11.78 -29.82
N THR A 10 -26.67 11.55 -29.64
CA THR A 10 -25.99 11.71 -28.36
C THR A 10 -25.76 13.19 -28.10
N LYS A 11 -26.58 13.78 -27.21
CA LYS A 11 -26.38 15.16 -26.76
C LYS A 11 -24.99 15.31 -26.13
N PRO A 12 -24.27 16.42 -26.41
CA PRO A 12 -22.97 16.67 -25.80
C PRO A 12 -23.12 16.81 -24.29
N SER A 13 -22.35 16.03 -23.53
CA SER A 13 -22.27 16.17 -22.08
C SER A 13 -21.41 17.40 -21.76
N THR A 14 -22.06 18.50 -21.38
CA THR A 14 -21.35 19.66 -20.83
C THR A 14 -20.80 19.31 -19.46
N VAL A 15 -19.47 19.25 -19.31
CA VAL A 15 -18.81 19.14 -18.00
C VAL A 15 -18.76 20.55 -17.41
N VAL A 16 -19.56 20.79 -16.37
CA VAL A 16 -19.50 22.04 -15.62
C VAL A 16 -18.22 22.01 -14.79
N VAL A 17 -17.34 22.99 -15.01
CA VAL A 17 -16.15 23.18 -14.17
C VAL A 17 -16.58 23.95 -12.92
N ASN A 18 -16.41 23.32 -11.76
CA ASN A 18 -16.70 23.76 -10.38
C ASN A 18 -17.24 25.18 -10.18
N ASP A 19 -18.42 25.25 -9.55
CA ASP A 19 -18.96 26.47 -8.95
C ASP A 19 -17.98 27.00 -7.88
N PRO A 20 -17.62 28.30 -7.87
CA PRO A 20 -16.81 28.90 -6.80
C PRO A 20 -17.35 28.62 -5.38
N ASP A 21 -18.67 28.50 -5.23
CA ASP A 21 -19.33 28.20 -3.94
C ASP A 21 -19.11 26.76 -3.47
N ASP A 22 -18.58 25.90 -4.33
CA ASP A 22 -18.31 24.49 -4.03
C ASP A 22 -17.01 24.31 -3.22
N LEU A 23 -16.16 25.35 -3.14
CA LEU A 23 -14.86 25.34 -2.45
C LEU A 23 -14.93 25.65 -0.94
N LYS A 24 -16.12 25.55 -0.34
CA LYS A 24 -16.38 25.79 1.10
C LYS A 24 -15.63 24.80 1.99
N GLY A 25 -15.39 23.57 1.50
CA GLY A 25 -14.61 22.54 2.19
C GLY A 25 -15.26 22.03 3.47
N ALA A 26 -16.59 22.13 3.61
CA ALA A 26 -17.31 21.63 4.77
C ALA A 26 -17.15 20.11 4.94
N LEU A 27 -16.95 19.39 3.83
CA LEU A 27 -16.76 17.94 3.77
C LEU A 27 -15.30 17.52 3.57
N LYS A 28 -14.35 18.45 3.76
CA LYS A 28 -12.92 18.18 3.56
C LYS A 28 -12.42 17.02 4.43
N ASN A 29 -12.96 16.85 5.63
CA ASN A 29 -12.59 15.74 6.50
C ASN A 29 -12.98 14.36 5.94
N ILE A 30 -13.92 14.28 5.01
CA ILE A 30 -14.38 13.03 4.39
C ILE A 30 -13.48 12.66 3.20
N GLY A 31 -13.23 13.60 2.29
CA GLY A 31 -12.52 13.31 1.06
C GLY A 31 -11.14 13.97 0.92
N GLY A 32 -10.82 14.98 1.71
CA GLY A 32 -9.56 15.72 1.65
C GLY A 32 -9.57 16.93 0.71
N SER A 33 -10.59 17.06 -0.15
CA SER A 33 -10.70 18.22 -1.06
C SER A 33 -11.33 19.44 -0.40
N ARG A 34 -11.04 20.61 -0.95
CA ARG A 34 -11.84 21.82 -0.70
C ARG A 34 -13.18 21.80 -1.43
N SER A 35 -13.34 21.01 -2.50
CA SER A 35 -14.60 20.88 -3.23
C SER A 35 -15.55 19.92 -2.50
N ASP A 36 -16.67 20.44 -2.02
CA ASP A 36 -17.70 19.63 -1.35
C ASP A 36 -18.43 18.71 -2.33
N HIS A 37 -18.62 19.12 -3.59
CA HIS A 37 -19.11 18.23 -4.65
C HIS A 37 -18.20 17.03 -4.86
N TRP A 38 -16.88 17.25 -4.96
CA TRP A 38 -15.92 16.16 -5.13
C TRP A 38 -15.93 15.22 -3.91
N ASN A 39 -15.95 15.78 -2.68
CA ASN A 39 -16.00 14.98 -1.45
C ASN A 39 -17.27 14.10 -1.42
N ASN A 40 -18.42 14.66 -1.84
CA ASN A 40 -19.67 13.91 -1.96
C ASN A 40 -19.60 12.79 -3.00
N ILE A 41 -19.03 13.05 -4.18
CA ILE A 41 -18.86 12.02 -5.22
C ILE A 41 -18.00 10.88 -4.68
N LEU A 42 -16.87 11.19 -4.05
CA LEU A 42 -15.97 10.18 -3.49
C LEU A 42 -16.66 9.35 -2.40
N ALA A 43 -17.37 10.00 -1.48
CA ALA A 43 -18.11 9.30 -0.43
C ALA A 43 -19.18 8.36 -1.03
N ASN A 44 -19.90 8.82 -2.05
CA ASN A 44 -20.87 8.01 -2.77
C ASN A 44 -20.22 6.83 -3.49
N GLN A 45 -19.04 7.00 -4.09
CA GLN A 45 -18.30 5.89 -4.70
C GLN A 45 -17.90 4.82 -3.67
N ALA A 46 -17.41 5.24 -2.49
CA ALA A 46 -17.07 4.31 -1.41
C ALA A 46 -18.30 3.53 -0.91
N VAL A 47 -19.44 4.22 -0.77
CA VAL A 47 -20.71 3.63 -0.36
C VAL A 47 -21.26 2.66 -1.42
N GLN A 48 -21.19 3.01 -2.69
CA GLN A 48 -21.67 2.17 -3.80
C GLN A 48 -20.83 0.91 -4.00
N ALA A 49 -19.60 0.87 -3.47
CA ALA A 49 -18.73 -0.31 -3.53
C ALA A 49 -19.12 -1.41 -2.52
N LEU A 50 -20.04 -1.13 -1.58
CA LEU A 50 -20.46 -2.11 -0.58
C LEU A 50 -21.33 -3.22 -1.17
N TRP A 51 -21.19 -4.44 -0.66
CA TRP A 51 -22.13 -5.52 -0.94
C TRP A 51 -23.35 -5.46 -0.02
N LEU A 52 -24.52 -5.09 -0.55
CA LEU A 52 -25.72 -4.78 0.24
C LEU A 52 -26.94 -5.65 -0.10
N LYS A 53 -26.77 -6.67 -0.94
CA LYS A 53 -27.88 -7.45 -1.51
C LYS A 53 -28.80 -8.07 -0.45
N ASN A 54 -28.23 -8.46 0.70
CA ASN A 54 -28.94 -9.16 1.76
C ASN A 54 -29.25 -8.27 2.98
N SER A 55 -29.02 -6.97 2.88
CA SER A 55 -29.25 -6.03 3.97
C SER A 55 -30.66 -5.43 3.87
N SER A 56 -31.35 -5.35 5.01
CA SER A 56 -32.55 -4.53 5.20
C SER A 56 -32.25 -3.04 4.99
N LEU A 57 -33.28 -2.20 4.90
CA LEU A 57 -33.11 -0.75 4.74
C LEU A 57 -32.36 -0.13 5.92
N ASP A 58 -32.72 -0.48 7.15
CA ASP A 58 -32.04 -0.01 8.37
C ASP A 58 -30.57 -0.47 8.44
N GLU A 59 -30.25 -1.68 7.98
CA GLU A 59 -28.86 -2.14 7.87
C GLU A 59 -28.07 -1.35 6.83
N LYS A 60 -28.68 -1.05 5.67
CA LYS A 60 -28.04 -0.25 4.62
C LYS A 60 -27.71 1.15 5.13
N ASP A 61 -28.65 1.80 5.81
CA ASP A 61 -28.43 3.13 6.37
C ASP A 61 -27.28 3.14 7.39
N ARG A 62 -27.22 2.12 8.27
CA ARG A 62 -26.09 1.95 9.19
C ARG A 62 -24.76 1.70 8.48
N GLN A 63 -24.76 0.89 7.42
CA GLN A 63 -23.56 0.60 6.63
C GLN A 63 -23.06 1.84 5.86
N TYR A 64 -23.98 2.66 5.33
CA TYR A 64 -23.66 3.94 4.70
C TYR A 64 -23.05 4.91 5.71
N ALA A 65 -23.70 5.10 6.85
CA ALA A 65 -23.20 5.95 7.92
C ALA A 65 -21.81 5.49 8.41
N ALA A 66 -21.62 4.19 8.60
CA ALA A 66 -20.33 3.62 8.99
C ALA A 66 -19.23 3.86 7.96
N THR A 67 -19.56 3.82 6.66
CA THR A 67 -18.60 4.05 5.56
C THR A 67 -18.16 5.50 5.50
N VAL A 68 -19.10 6.44 5.63
CA VAL A 68 -18.79 7.87 5.70
C VAL A 68 -18.02 8.20 6.98
N ALA A 69 -18.39 7.59 8.11
CA ALA A 69 -17.64 7.72 9.36
C ALA A 69 -16.22 7.15 9.26
N ALA A 70 -16.02 6.05 8.53
CA ALA A 70 -14.70 5.49 8.28
C ALA A 70 -13.83 6.43 7.42
N LEU A 71 -14.39 7.03 6.37
CA LEU A 71 -13.69 8.06 5.58
C LEU A 71 -13.26 9.23 6.48
N ALA A 72 -14.19 9.77 7.27
CA ALA A 72 -13.90 10.84 8.22
C ALA A 72 -12.85 10.42 9.27
N GLY A 73 -12.89 9.17 9.74
CA GLY A 73 -11.95 8.62 10.71
C GLY A 73 -10.54 8.41 10.17
N ILE A 74 -10.40 8.05 8.88
CA ILE A 74 -9.10 8.01 8.19
C ILE A 74 -8.52 9.42 8.09
N GLY A 75 -9.39 10.43 7.97
CA GLY A 75 -9.09 11.85 7.91
C GLY A 75 -8.16 12.21 6.75
N PRO A 76 -8.58 12.03 5.48
CA PRO A 76 -7.81 12.46 4.32
C PRO A 76 -7.42 13.93 4.38
N LYS A 77 -6.15 14.23 4.07
CA LYS A 77 -5.61 15.60 4.08
C LYS A 77 -5.70 16.30 2.73
N ASP A 78 -5.77 15.51 1.67
CA ASP A 78 -5.84 15.91 0.27
C ASP A 78 -6.64 14.88 -0.55
N GLU A 79 -6.89 15.20 -1.81
CA GLU A 79 -7.68 14.39 -2.74
C GLU A 79 -7.10 12.98 -2.96
N LEU A 80 -5.77 12.84 -2.96
CA LEU A 80 -5.11 11.55 -3.16
C LEU A 80 -5.30 10.64 -1.94
N GLU A 81 -5.16 11.20 -0.73
CA GLU A 81 -5.51 10.50 0.49
C GLU A 81 -6.99 10.07 0.48
N GLY A 82 -7.89 10.90 -0.05
CA GLY A 82 -9.31 10.57 -0.18
C GLY A 82 -9.55 9.36 -1.06
N MET A 83 -8.95 9.34 -2.25
CA MET A 83 -9.03 8.21 -3.17
C MET A 83 -8.48 6.93 -2.54
N MET A 84 -7.33 7.01 -1.86
CA MET A 84 -6.76 5.86 -1.15
C MET A 84 -7.65 5.39 0.00
N ALA A 85 -8.26 6.31 0.75
CA ALA A 85 -9.17 5.98 1.85
C ALA A 85 -10.43 5.25 1.35
N ALA A 86 -11.05 5.74 0.28
CA ALA A 86 -12.19 5.08 -0.34
C ALA A 86 -11.84 3.66 -0.83
N GLN A 87 -10.69 3.49 -1.48
CA GLN A 87 -10.22 2.18 -1.92
C GLN A 87 -9.88 1.23 -0.76
N LEU A 88 -9.29 1.76 0.34
CA LEU A 88 -9.03 0.98 1.56
C LEU A 88 -10.32 0.40 2.13
N ILE A 89 -11.36 1.23 2.26
CA ILE A 89 -12.67 0.82 2.77
C ILE A 89 -13.32 -0.19 1.82
N ALA A 90 -13.29 0.05 0.51
CA ALA A 90 -13.84 -0.87 -0.48
C ALA A 90 -13.13 -2.23 -0.46
N ALA A 91 -11.79 -2.25 -0.45
CA ALA A 91 -11.01 -3.47 -0.41
C ALA A 91 -11.25 -4.26 0.88
N HIS A 92 -11.34 -3.57 2.03
CA HIS A 92 -11.67 -4.19 3.31
C HIS A 92 -13.05 -4.86 3.27
N ASN A 93 -14.09 -4.13 2.89
CA ASN A 93 -15.45 -4.65 2.86
C ASN A 93 -15.60 -5.81 1.86
N ALA A 94 -14.98 -5.71 0.68
CA ALA A 94 -14.96 -6.80 -0.29
C ALA A 94 -14.25 -8.05 0.25
N ALA A 95 -13.12 -7.89 0.95
CA ALA A 95 -12.43 -9.01 1.59
C ALA A 95 -13.29 -9.67 2.67
N MET A 96 -13.96 -8.87 3.52
CA MET A 96 -14.87 -9.37 4.55
C MET A 96 -16.05 -10.15 3.96
N GLU A 97 -16.62 -9.67 2.84
CA GLU A 97 -17.69 -10.39 2.14
C GLU A 97 -17.19 -11.70 1.52
N CYS A 98 -15.97 -11.72 0.97
CA CYS A 98 -15.35 -12.96 0.50
C CYS A 98 -15.14 -13.95 1.66
N TYR A 99 -14.63 -13.51 2.80
CA TYR A 99 -14.49 -14.37 3.98
C TYR A 99 -15.85 -14.93 4.44
N ARG A 100 -16.89 -14.09 4.49
CA ARG A 100 -18.24 -14.51 4.85
C ARG A 100 -18.78 -15.58 3.90
N ARG A 101 -18.62 -15.41 2.59
CA ARG A 101 -19.05 -16.38 1.56
C ARG A 101 -18.30 -17.71 1.63
N ALA A 102 -17.02 -17.66 1.99
CA ALA A 102 -16.20 -18.85 2.14
C ALA A 102 -16.64 -19.73 3.33
N MET A 103 -17.40 -19.18 4.29
CA MET A 103 -17.87 -19.88 5.49
C MET A 103 -19.34 -20.33 5.41
N ILE A 104 -19.98 -20.25 4.24
CA ILE A 104 -21.32 -20.82 4.02
C ILE A 104 -21.21 -22.36 4.10
N GLY A 105 -22.03 -23.00 4.95
CA GLY A 105 -21.94 -24.44 5.25
C GLY A 105 -22.03 -25.36 4.04
N GLU A 106 -22.94 -25.07 3.10
CA GLU A 106 -23.18 -25.85 1.87
C GLU A 106 -22.41 -25.31 0.64
N GLN A 107 -21.30 -24.61 0.86
CA GLN A 107 -20.50 -24.07 -0.24
C GLN A 107 -19.70 -25.17 -0.94
N THR A 108 -19.58 -25.07 -2.27
CA THR A 108 -18.69 -25.98 -3.01
C THR A 108 -17.24 -25.78 -2.61
N PHE A 109 -16.41 -26.82 -2.73
CA PHE A 109 -14.97 -26.70 -2.47
C PHE A 109 -14.33 -25.59 -3.31
N GLU A 110 -14.69 -25.51 -4.59
CA GLU A 110 -14.23 -24.46 -5.50
C GLU A 110 -14.69 -23.07 -5.05
N GLY A 111 -15.97 -22.92 -4.67
CA GLY A 111 -16.52 -21.66 -4.16
C GLY A 111 -15.80 -21.19 -2.90
N ARG A 112 -15.50 -22.10 -1.96
CA ARG A 112 -14.72 -21.79 -0.76
C ARG A 112 -13.30 -21.35 -1.11
N ARG A 113 -12.62 -22.12 -1.96
CA ARG A 113 -11.24 -21.83 -2.40
C ARG A 113 -11.15 -20.48 -3.10
N GLU A 114 -12.05 -20.18 -4.04
CA GLU A 114 -12.03 -18.93 -4.79
C GLU A 114 -12.29 -17.72 -3.89
N ASN A 115 -13.29 -17.79 -3.00
CA ASN A 115 -13.54 -16.70 -2.07
C ASN A 115 -12.34 -16.43 -1.14
N LEU A 116 -11.68 -17.46 -0.61
CA LEU A 116 -10.47 -17.28 0.20
C LEU A 116 -9.30 -16.72 -0.64
N ALA A 117 -9.16 -17.14 -1.89
CA ALA A 117 -8.13 -16.62 -2.78
C ALA A 117 -8.34 -15.12 -3.09
N GLN A 118 -9.57 -14.70 -3.36
CA GLN A 118 -9.91 -13.29 -3.59
C GLN A 118 -9.75 -12.46 -2.31
N ALA A 119 -10.19 -12.96 -1.16
CA ALA A 119 -10.00 -12.30 0.13
C ALA A 119 -8.52 -12.05 0.42
N ASN A 120 -7.65 -13.03 0.14
CA ASN A 120 -6.20 -12.89 0.29
C ASN A 120 -5.62 -11.82 -0.68
N LYS A 121 -6.07 -11.76 -1.93
CA LYS A 121 -5.64 -10.72 -2.89
C LYS A 121 -6.04 -9.33 -2.39
N LEU A 122 -7.30 -9.15 -1.99
CA LEU A 122 -7.82 -7.88 -1.47
C LEU A 122 -7.12 -7.47 -0.18
N SER A 123 -6.81 -8.41 0.71
CA SER A 123 -6.06 -8.15 1.95
C SER A 123 -4.64 -7.65 1.67
N ARG A 124 -3.96 -8.18 0.64
CA ARG A 124 -2.66 -7.67 0.21
C ARG A 124 -2.76 -6.27 -0.40
N THR A 125 -3.78 -6.01 -1.22
CA THR A 125 -4.04 -4.66 -1.75
C THR A 125 -4.30 -3.67 -0.62
N TYR A 126 -5.09 -4.05 0.38
CA TYR A 126 -5.35 -3.24 1.57
C TYR A 126 -4.06 -2.86 2.29
N ALA A 127 -3.16 -3.82 2.53
CA ALA A 127 -1.87 -3.56 3.17
C ALA A 127 -1.00 -2.59 2.33
N ALA A 128 -0.96 -2.79 1.00
CA ALA A 128 -0.20 -1.92 0.09
C ALA A 128 -0.74 -0.49 0.06
N LEU A 129 -2.07 -0.31 0.03
CA LEU A 129 -2.71 1.01 0.11
C LEU A 129 -2.45 1.69 1.45
N LEU A 130 -2.48 0.94 2.55
CA LEU A 130 -2.20 1.47 3.88
C LEU A 130 -0.73 1.92 4.01
N GLU A 131 0.21 1.14 3.45
CA GLU A 131 1.61 1.51 3.38
C GLU A 131 1.82 2.77 2.51
N ALA A 132 1.16 2.83 1.35
CA ALA A 132 1.21 3.99 0.46
C ALA A 132 0.68 5.25 1.15
N LEU A 133 -0.45 5.17 1.85
CA LEU A 133 -1.01 6.28 2.63
C LEU A 133 -0.06 6.71 3.76
N ASN A 134 0.53 5.77 4.49
CA ASN A 134 1.49 6.08 5.55
C ASN A 134 2.75 6.78 4.99
N ARG A 135 3.27 6.29 3.86
CA ARG A 135 4.41 6.90 3.16
C ARG A 135 4.08 8.30 2.65
N HIS A 136 2.90 8.50 2.07
CA HIS A 136 2.40 9.81 1.64
C HIS A 136 2.32 10.79 2.82
N ARG A 137 1.93 10.31 4.00
CA ARG A 137 1.92 11.08 5.26
C ARG A 137 3.30 11.30 5.88
N GLY A 138 4.39 10.90 5.22
CA GLY A 138 5.75 11.02 5.70
C GLY A 138 6.14 10.01 6.79
N LYS A 139 5.29 9.03 7.10
CA LYS A 139 5.64 7.95 8.04
C LYS A 139 6.54 6.94 7.32
N GLY A 140 7.60 6.48 7.98
CA GLY A 140 8.53 5.47 7.44
C GLY A 140 9.63 6.01 6.53
N GLN A 141 9.81 7.34 6.44
CA GLN A 141 10.99 7.90 5.77
C GLN A 141 12.21 7.80 6.70
N GLN A 142 13.27 7.14 6.25
CA GLN A 142 14.57 7.20 6.92
C GLN A 142 15.15 8.60 6.71
N LYS A 143 15.20 9.40 7.78
CA LYS A 143 15.80 10.74 7.74
C LYS A 143 17.33 10.61 7.70
N VAL A 144 17.92 10.71 6.51
CA VAL A 144 19.37 10.84 6.35
C VAL A 144 19.73 12.31 6.51
N THR A 145 20.42 12.63 7.61
CA THR A 145 20.95 13.99 7.84
C THR A 145 22.43 13.94 7.48
N VAL A 146 22.85 14.74 6.51
CA VAL A 146 24.27 14.85 6.12
C VAL A 146 24.90 15.95 6.94
N GLU A 147 25.77 15.57 7.87
CA GLU A 147 26.60 16.49 8.65
C GLU A 147 28.08 16.27 8.29
N HIS A 148 28.79 17.35 7.99
CA HIS A 148 30.22 17.30 7.74
C HIS A 148 30.96 17.20 9.08
N VAL A 149 31.37 16.00 9.46
CA VAL A 149 32.16 15.77 10.68
C VAL A 149 33.64 15.84 10.35
N HIS A 150 34.35 16.81 10.94
CA HIS A 150 35.82 16.86 10.91
C HIS A 150 36.40 15.95 12.00
N VAL A 151 37.16 14.94 11.60
CA VAL A 151 37.90 14.08 12.54
C VAL A 151 39.33 14.62 12.65
N HIS A 152 39.67 15.15 13.83
CA HIS A 152 41.01 15.66 14.12
C HIS A 152 42.03 14.52 14.25
N PRO A 153 43.35 14.79 14.11
CA PRO A 153 44.40 13.80 14.33
C PRO A 153 44.27 13.13 15.70
N GLY A 154 44.17 11.79 15.72
CA GLY A 154 43.94 11.00 16.94
C GLY A 154 42.47 10.71 17.29
N GLY A 155 41.51 11.36 16.62
CA GLY A 155 40.08 11.06 16.74
C GLY A 155 39.69 9.80 15.98
N LYS A 156 38.79 8.98 16.54
CA LYS A 156 38.20 7.82 15.87
C LYS A 156 36.69 8.02 15.73
N ALA A 157 36.19 7.99 14.50
CA ALA A 157 34.75 7.97 14.23
C ALA A 157 34.27 6.52 14.13
N VAL A 158 33.13 6.21 14.75
CA VAL A 158 32.46 4.91 14.63
C VAL A 158 31.35 5.05 13.61
N VAL A 159 31.40 4.25 12.54
CA VAL A 159 30.34 4.18 11.53
C VAL A 159 29.60 2.86 11.72
N GLY A 160 28.31 2.93 12.03
CA GLY A 160 27.49 1.75 12.26
C GLY A 160 26.22 2.06 13.04
N MET A 161 25.37 1.05 13.22
CA MET A 161 24.14 1.16 13.99
C MET A 161 24.49 1.37 15.47
N VAL A 162 24.41 2.62 15.93
CA VAL A 162 24.58 2.94 17.36
C VAL A 162 23.25 2.70 18.05
N ALA A 163 23.06 1.52 18.61
CA ALA A 163 21.99 1.30 19.57
C ALA A 163 22.36 2.02 20.86
N THR A 164 21.67 3.14 21.16
CA THR A 164 21.74 3.72 22.50
C THR A 164 21.13 2.70 23.45
N ARG A 165 21.99 2.00 24.21
CA ARG A 165 21.54 1.24 25.36
C ARG A 165 20.84 2.23 26.28
N SER A 166 19.54 2.06 26.44
CA SER A 166 18.77 2.69 27.50
C SER A 166 19.35 2.25 28.84
N GLY A 167 20.29 3.03 29.37
CA GLY A 167 20.88 2.86 30.69
C GLY A 167 22.37 3.18 30.77
N GLN A 168 22.72 4.46 30.99
CA GLN A 168 23.69 5.02 31.97
C GLN A 168 23.87 6.55 31.72
N PRO A 169 24.21 7.40 32.70
CA PRO A 169 23.31 8.01 33.68
C PRO A 169 23.31 9.56 33.60
N GLY A 170 22.15 10.17 33.36
CA GLY A 170 21.85 11.51 33.88
C GLY A 170 21.12 11.33 35.21
N GLY A 171 21.63 11.94 36.28
CA GLY A 171 21.20 11.68 37.66
C GLY A 171 19.70 11.83 37.90
N GLY A 172 19.13 10.87 38.65
CA GLY A 172 17.73 10.89 39.09
C GLY A 172 17.22 9.49 39.43
N ASP A 173 17.31 9.16 40.72
CA ASP A 173 16.62 8.11 41.51
C ASP A 173 16.42 6.69 40.96
N ALA A 174 16.87 5.72 41.76
CA ALA A 174 16.88 4.30 41.46
C ALA A 174 15.67 3.61 42.08
N SER A 175 14.78 3.08 41.25
CA SER A 175 13.86 2.02 41.66
C SER A 175 13.95 0.86 40.68
N LYS A 176 14.57 -0.23 41.15
CA LYS A 176 14.62 -1.55 40.51
C LYS A 176 13.21 -2.01 40.14
N ILE A 177 13.05 -2.56 38.93
CA ILE A 177 12.11 -3.65 38.68
C ILE A 177 12.87 -4.73 37.93
N GLU A 178 12.98 -5.88 38.60
CA GLU A 178 13.62 -7.10 38.14
C GLU A 178 12.81 -7.78 37.02
N GLU A 179 13.51 -8.66 36.29
CA GLU A 179 13.00 -9.69 35.37
C GLU A 179 12.31 -9.25 34.06
N ARG A 180 13.11 -9.27 32.98
CA ARG A 180 12.61 -9.68 31.65
C ARG A 180 13.56 -10.73 31.06
N PRO A 181 13.03 -11.84 30.52
CA PRO A 181 13.85 -12.94 30.03
C PRO A 181 14.56 -12.53 28.73
N TYR A 182 15.81 -12.96 28.63
CA TYR A 182 16.76 -12.71 27.57
C TYR A 182 16.20 -13.14 26.20
N ALA A 183 15.71 -12.19 25.39
CA ALA A 183 15.77 -12.34 23.95
C ALA A 183 17.23 -12.09 23.54
N LYS A 184 18.03 -13.16 23.43
CA LYS A 184 19.36 -13.08 22.81
C LYS A 184 19.18 -12.51 21.41
N GLN A 185 19.62 -11.26 21.22
CA GLN A 185 19.80 -10.68 19.90
C GLN A 185 20.74 -11.60 19.12
N ILE A 186 20.29 -12.04 17.94
CA ILE A 186 21.12 -12.81 17.01
C ILE A 186 22.21 -11.84 16.53
N ALA A 187 23.33 -11.80 17.22
CA ALA A 187 24.56 -11.23 16.70
C ALA A 187 24.98 -12.09 15.50
N HIS A 188 25.47 -11.45 14.44
CA HIS A 188 26.07 -12.15 13.30
C HIS A 188 27.19 -13.07 13.81
N ALA A 189 26.92 -14.37 13.84
CA ALA A 189 27.94 -15.38 14.07
C ALA A 189 28.84 -15.38 12.82
N PRO A 190 30.18 -15.32 12.96
CA PRO A 190 31.05 -15.48 11.80
C PRO A 190 30.91 -16.91 11.31
N GLU A 191 30.11 -17.13 10.27
CA GLU A 191 30.08 -18.40 9.57
C GLU A 191 31.42 -18.60 8.84
N PRO A 192 31.86 -19.87 8.67
CA PRO A 192 33.04 -20.16 7.86
C PRO A 192 32.90 -19.51 6.48
N ALA A 193 33.94 -18.84 6.02
CA ALA A 193 33.93 -18.21 4.70
C ALA A 193 33.57 -19.27 3.64
N LEU A 194 32.46 -19.04 2.93
CA LEU A 194 32.05 -19.90 1.83
C LEU A 194 33.19 -19.98 0.80
N PRO A 195 33.46 -21.15 0.20
CA PRO A 195 34.44 -21.28 -0.86
C PRO A 195 34.16 -20.26 -1.96
N ARG A 196 35.14 -19.38 -2.21
CA ARG A 196 35.05 -18.36 -3.26
C ARG A 196 35.04 -19.05 -4.63
N PRO A 197 34.07 -18.77 -5.50
CA PRO A 197 34.25 -19.02 -6.93
C PRO A 197 35.22 -17.98 -7.47
N ASP A 198 36.40 -18.46 -7.83
CA ASP A 198 37.40 -17.88 -8.73
C ASP A 198 38.17 -16.60 -8.29
N ALA A 199 39.48 -16.67 -8.46
CA ALA A 199 40.44 -15.63 -8.06
C ALA A 199 40.75 -14.61 -9.19
N GLY A 200 40.20 -14.80 -10.38
CA GLY A 200 40.33 -13.88 -11.51
C GLY A 200 39.08 -13.01 -11.66
N ARG A 201 38.99 -11.90 -10.93
CA ARG A 201 37.96 -10.89 -11.23
C ARG A 201 38.42 -10.05 -12.42
N ASP A 202 38.03 -10.44 -13.63
CA ASP A 202 37.95 -9.44 -14.70
C ASP A 202 36.92 -8.37 -14.28
N ALA A 203 37.33 -7.11 -14.37
CA ALA A 203 36.50 -5.99 -13.95
C ALA A 203 35.20 -5.96 -14.75
N VAL A 204 34.07 -5.96 -14.05
CA VAL A 204 32.78 -5.67 -14.68
C VAL A 204 32.79 -4.23 -15.20
N PRO A 205 32.35 -3.97 -16.44
CA PRO A 205 32.42 -2.64 -17.02
C PRO A 205 31.57 -1.65 -16.22
N VAL A 206 32.18 -0.52 -15.85
CA VAL A 206 31.48 0.66 -15.34
C VAL A 206 30.55 1.17 -16.43
N ALA A 207 29.31 1.55 -16.07
CA ALA A 207 28.37 2.16 -17.00
C ALA A 207 29.00 3.40 -17.67
N ARG A 208 29.07 3.37 -18.99
CA ARG A 208 29.46 4.51 -19.85
C ARG A 208 28.39 4.63 -20.94
N ASP A 209 28.10 5.85 -21.37
CA ASP A 209 27.17 6.17 -22.45
C ASP A 209 27.72 5.74 -23.82
N GLY A 210 27.80 4.43 -24.03
CA GLY A 210 28.16 3.80 -25.29
C GLY A 210 26.97 3.07 -25.87
N GLU A 211 26.61 3.38 -27.11
CA GLU A 211 25.54 2.71 -27.84
C GLU A 211 25.90 1.22 -28.01
N ARG A 212 25.03 0.32 -27.56
CA ARG A 212 25.24 -1.14 -27.67
C ARG A 212 23.99 -1.78 -28.26
N ALA A 213 24.20 -2.64 -29.25
CA ALA A 213 23.15 -3.46 -29.84
C ALA A 213 22.54 -4.38 -28.78
N LEU A 214 21.22 -4.24 -28.56
CA LEU A 214 20.44 -5.08 -27.67
C LEU A 214 20.17 -6.44 -28.34
N PRO A 215 20.22 -7.56 -27.59
CA PRO A 215 19.81 -8.85 -28.12
C PRO A 215 18.30 -8.86 -28.40
N ASP A 216 17.91 -9.44 -29.53
CA ASP A 216 16.52 -9.52 -30.00
C ASP A 216 15.62 -10.27 -28.99
N ALA A 217 14.51 -9.65 -28.62
CA ALA A 217 13.58 -10.13 -27.59
C ALA A 217 12.82 -11.42 -27.98
N ARG A 218 12.86 -11.84 -29.25
CA ARG A 218 12.21 -13.06 -29.72
C ARG A 218 13.19 -14.22 -29.82
N ARG A 219 13.51 -14.83 -28.68
CA ARG A 219 14.19 -16.13 -28.63
C ARG A 219 13.31 -17.18 -29.32
N GLN A 220 13.68 -17.60 -30.54
CA GLN A 220 13.15 -18.85 -31.10
C GLN A 220 13.78 -20.01 -30.32
N VAL A 221 12.99 -20.61 -29.42
CA VAL A 221 13.35 -21.86 -28.76
C VAL A 221 13.15 -22.98 -29.77
N ALA A 222 14.25 -23.46 -30.37
CA ALA A 222 14.24 -24.75 -31.05
C ALA A 222 14.09 -25.85 -29.99
N GLY A 223 13.07 -26.70 -30.16
CA GLY A 223 12.66 -27.71 -29.20
C GLY A 223 13.74 -28.76 -28.91
N ARG A 224 13.78 -29.20 -27.65
CA ARG A 224 14.47 -30.42 -27.24
C ARG A 224 13.73 -31.64 -27.81
N GLY A 225 14.39 -32.40 -28.68
CA GLY A 225 13.98 -33.74 -29.09
C GLY A 225 15.10 -34.76 -28.83
N GLN A 226 14.79 -35.78 -28.03
CA GLN A 226 15.32 -37.16 -27.94
C GLN A 226 16.83 -37.33 -27.67
N ARG A 227 17.29 -37.90 -26.54
CA ARG A 227 17.27 -39.31 -26.10
C ARG A 227 17.72 -40.29 -27.19
N GLU A 228 19.00 -40.64 -27.13
CA GLU A 228 19.51 -42.03 -27.22
C GLU A 228 20.43 -42.26 -26.02
#